data_AF-A0A3N5SX64-F1
#
_entry.id   AF-A0A3N5SX64-F1
#
_cell.length_a   1.000
_cell.length_b   1.000
_cell.length_c   1.000
_cell.angle_alpha   90.00
_cell.angle_beta   90.00
_cell.angle_gamma   90.00
#
_symmetry.space_group_name_H-M   'P 1'
#
loop_
_entity.id
_entity.type
_entity.pdbx_description
1 polymer ?
#
loop_
_entity_poly.entity_id
_entity_poly.type
_entity_poly.pdbx_seq_one_letter_code
_entity_poly.pdbx_strand_id
1 'polypeptide(L)'
;MLAGLLFAATAPGLFPGAGPGRLTFGLCGSAALLCAVGVWDDRNVMRARSKFLWQILAIALFVHFGRPTESVSAFHWQITSPALTIPLILLWLVACSNFINLLDGLDGLAGSLGLIITLTVAVLAAWQAQPETLVFSLVLAGSLLGFLVHNWPPARIFMGDCGSLPLGFLVGALALETSAKKAAGLTLVVPAVLLAVPLIDTSMAIVRRKLSGRKIGHGDRGHIHHCLGDRGLSPRQTLLAVCSLSLFTAAGAVAATIVGSDLLAAAIGGLLLTLLSGARVFGFRETLLVARHLEAVWSLVRWFPQALRTRLLAVRLGTATAKGELLLWEKIIRRARRMEIVEVEFTFEPTGIDRSPQRLHWTTDHSKDDDAQWWETRGSVARGPLGKATFRVRGASPRGDMVGPNAEFTELLATLCRNWTERSADSALALARTREQPVHDPDLTPAVVKLPAVDAEPGSTGDRIHRDAA
;
A
#
# COMPACT_ATOMS: atom_id res chain seq x y z
N MET A 1 22.90 34.48 2.08
CA MET A 1 22.75 33.26 1.25
C MET A 1 23.00 33.52 -0.23
N LEU A 2 22.08 34.14 -0.98
CA LEU A 2 22.26 34.35 -2.44
C LEU A 2 23.53 35.15 -2.80
N ALA A 3 23.83 36.22 -2.07
CA ALA A 3 25.07 36.98 -2.26
C ALA A 3 26.33 36.14 -2.03
N GLY A 4 26.31 35.22 -1.05
CA GLY A 4 27.41 34.28 -0.82
C GLY A 4 27.56 33.27 -1.96
N LEU A 5 26.43 32.74 -2.46
CA LEU A 5 26.43 31.81 -3.60
C LEU A 5 26.94 32.49 -4.88
N LEU A 6 26.55 33.75 -5.11
CA LEU A 6 27.06 34.57 -6.22
C LEU A 6 28.55 34.86 -6.08
N PHE A 7 29.03 35.17 -4.87
CA PHE A 7 30.46 35.34 -4.60
C PHE A 7 31.22 34.03 -4.88
N ALA A 8 30.72 32.90 -4.40
CA ALA A 8 31.31 31.58 -4.68
C ALA A 8 31.34 31.25 -6.18
N ALA A 9 30.30 31.66 -6.92
CA ALA A 9 30.18 31.45 -8.35
C ALA A 9 31.12 32.32 -9.20
N THR A 10 31.57 33.45 -8.66
CA THR A 10 32.27 34.50 -9.42
C THR A 10 33.70 34.76 -8.95
N ALA A 11 34.12 34.27 -7.77
CA ALA A 11 35.46 34.47 -7.23
C ALA A 11 36.51 33.65 -8.01
N PRO A 12 37.22 34.24 -8.99
CA PRO A 12 38.17 33.52 -9.82
C PRO A 12 39.46 33.36 -9.01
N GLY A 13 39.82 32.11 -8.68
CA GLY A 13 41.14 31.80 -8.12
C GLY A 13 41.21 31.46 -6.64
N LEU A 14 40.12 31.59 -5.86
CA LEU A 14 40.10 31.03 -4.50
C LEU A 14 39.93 29.50 -4.48
N PHE A 15 39.31 28.93 -5.53
CA PHE A 15 39.05 27.49 -5.65
C PHE A 15 39.27 27.03 -7.11
N PRO A 16 40.38 26.32 -7.41
CA PRO A 16 40.62 25.76 -8.74
C PRO A 16 39.46 24.83 -9.16
N GLY A 17 38.82 25.13 -10.30
CA GLY A 17 37.66 24.37 -10.83
C GLY A 17 36.30 25.06 -10.66
N ALA A 18 36.17 26.08 -9.81
CA ALA A 18 34.93 26.83 -9.61
C ALA A 18 34.71 27.92 -10.69
N GLY A 19 34.73 27.55 -11.97
CA GLY A 19 34.17 28.41 -13.02
C GLY A 19 32.64 28.48 -12.91
N PRO A 20 31.95 29.37 -13.65
CA PRO A 20 30.50 29.34 -13.77
C PRO A 20 30.06 28.11 -14.59
N GLY A 21 30.19 26.93 -14.00
CA GLY A 21 29.74 25.67 -14.55
C GLY A 21 28.22 25.58 -14.55
N ARG A 22 27.68 24.63 -15.33
CA ARG A 22 26.23 24.42 -15.44
C ARG A 22 25.56 24.15 -14.08
N LEU A 23 26.27 23.49 -13.16
CA LEU A 23 25.85 23.25 -11.77
C LEU A 23 25.65 24.56 -10.99
N THR A 24 26.62 25.46 -11.03
CA THR A 24 26.59 26.76 -10.37
C THR A 24 25.39 27.60 -10.85
N PHE A 25 25.16 27.64 -12.16
CA PHE A 25 24.02 28.32 -12.75
C PHE A 25 22.69 27.70 -12.29
N GLY A 26 22.59 26.36 -12.33
CA GLY A 26 21.41 25.63 -11.88
C GLY A 26 21.09 25.87 -10.40
N LEU A 27 22.08 25.79 -9.51
CA LEU A 27 21.92 26.00 -8.07
C LEU A 27 21.53 27.44 -7.75
N CYS A 28 22.31 28.42 -8.23
CA CYS A 28 22.09 29.83 -7.91
C CYS A 28 20.78 30.34 -8.53
N GLY A 29 20.51 29.97 -9.79
CA GLY A 29 19.28 30.35 -10.49
C GLY A 29 18.04 29.79 -9.81
N SER A 30 18.04 28.51 -9.44
CA SER A 30 16.88 27.88 -8.77
C SER A 30 16.68 28.46 -7.37
N ALA A 31 17.75 28.69 -6.60
CA ALA A 31 17.67 29.31 -5.29
C ALA A 31 17.16 30.76 -5.38
N ALA A 32 17.56 31.53 -6.39
CA ALA A 32 17.06 32.88 -6.62
C ALA A 32 15.57 32.89 -6.99
N LEU A 33 15.15 31.98 -7.88
CA LEU A 33 13.74 31.83 -8.25
C LEU A 33 12.88 31.41 -7.06
N LEU A 34 13.33 30.44 -6.25
CA LEU A 34 12.62 30.03 -5.03
C LEU A 34 12.54 31.15 -3.99
N CYS A 35 13.61 31.94 -3.85
CA CYS A 35 13.59 33.14 -3.03
C CYS A 35 12.55 34.13 -3.54
N ALA A 36 12.49 34.40 -4.86
CA ALA A 36 11.50 35.29 -5.45
C ALA A 36 10.05 34.79 -5.24
N VAL A 37 9.82 33.47 -5.39
CA VAL A 37 8.54 32.84 -5.08
C VAL A 37 8.18 33.04 -3.60
N GLY A 38 9.15 32.82 -2.70
CA GLY A 38 8.94 33.03 -1.26
C GLY A 38 8.67 34.49 -0.90
N VAL A 39 9.39 35.45 -1.48
CA VAL A 39 9.12 36.88 -1.30
C VAL A 39 7.71 37.25 -1.78
N TRP A 40 7.27 36.65 -2.90
CA TRP A 40 5.93 36.86 -3.40
C TRP A 40 4.87 36.26 -2.47
N ASP A 41 5.11 35.05 -1.94
CA ASP A 41 4.21 34.36 -1.02
C ASP A 41 4.07 35.10 0.32
N ASP A 42 5.19 35.53 0.89
CA ASP A 42 5.25 36.33 2.13
C ASP A 42 4.44 37.64 2.02
N ARG A 43 4.27 38.19 0.81
CA ARG A 43 3.51 39.43 0.55
C ARG A 43 2.05 39.20 0.15
N ASN A 44 1.78 38.21 -0.71
CA ASN A 44 0.50 38.07 -1.40
C ASN A 44 -0.29 36.80 -1.05
N VAL A 45 0.22 35.95 -0.14
CA VAL A 45 -0.37 34.66 0.27
C VAL A 45 -0.90 33.83 -0.91
N MET A 46 -0.03 32.99 -1.45
CA MET A 46 -0.31 32.12 -2.58
C MET A 46 -1.17 30.92 -2.15
N ARG A 47 -1.97 30.44 -3.11
CA ARG A 47 -2.63 29.14 -2.97
C ARG A 47 -1.57 28.03 -3.02
N ALA A 48 -1.68 27.04 -2.14
CA ALA A 48 -0.73 25.93 -2.06
C ALA A 48 -0.43 25.23 -3.40
N ARG A 49 -1.44 25.07 -4.28
CA ARG A 49 -1.25 24.49 -5.63
C ARG A 49 -0.37 25.37 -6.53
N SER A 50 -0.57 26.68 -6.47
CA SER A 50 0.23 27.65 -7.23
C SER A 50 1.66 27.71 -6.70
N LYS A 51 1.83 27.76 -5.38
CA LYS A 51 3.15 27.69 -4.73
C LYS A 51 3.92 26.45 -5.17
N PHE A 52 3.28 25.29 -5.13
CA PHE A 52 3.88 24.02 -5.56
C PHE A 52 4.28 24.01 -7.04
N LEU A 53 3.45 24.56 -7.94
CA LEU A 53 3.80 24.69 -9.35
C LEU A 53 5.05 25.56 -9.56
N TRP A 54 5.12 26.71 -8.91
CA TRP A 54 6.28 27.60 -9.03
C TRP A 54 7.56 27.01 -8.42
N GLN A 55 7.44 26.21 -7.35
CA GLN A 55 8.57 25.42 -6.83
C GLN A 55 9.09 24.42 -7.88
N ILE A 56 8.20 23.68 -8.55
CA ILE A 56 8.58 22.76 -9.62
C ILE A 56 9.31 23.50 -10.75
N LEU A 57 8.75 24.62 -11.21
CA LEU A 57 9.35 25.41 -12.30
C LEU A 57 10.73 25.97 -11.92
N ALA A 58 10.88 26.47 -10.69
CA ALA A 58 12.16 26.96 -10.20
C ALA A 58 13.22 25.85 -10.12
N ILE A 59 12.84 24.68 -9.60
CA ILE A 59 13.75 23.53 -9.41
C ILE A 59 14.06 22.82 -10.73
N ALA A 60 13.15 22.87 -11.72
CA ALA A 60 13.40 22.34 -13.06
C ALA A 60 14.63 22.96 -13.72
N LEU A 61 14.96 24.21 -13.38
CA LEU A 61 16.19 24.86 -13.83
C LEU A 61 17.43 24.09 -13.33
N PHE A 62 17.50 23.75 -12.04
CA PHE A 62 18.58 22.93 -11.49
C PHE A 62 18.59 21.52 -12.10
N VAL A 63 17.45 20.89 -12.35
CA VAL A 63 17.45 19.54 -12.94
C VAL A 63 17.90 19.55 -14.41
N HIS A 64 17.63 20.63 -15.14
CA HIS A 64 18.05 20.79 -16.54
C HIS A 64 19.53 21.20 -16.69
N PHE A 65 19.98 22.16 -15.88
CA PHE A 65 21.34 22.71 -15.97
C PHE A 65 22.33 22.07 -14.99
N GLY A 66 21.86 21.51 -13.88
CA GLY A 66 22.66 20.74 -12.94
C GLY A 66 23.11 19.40 -13.54
N ARG A 67 23.41 18.42 -12.68
CA ARG A 67 23.87 17.11 -13.14
C ARG A 67 22.68 16.24 -13.56
N PRO A 68 22.51 15.93 -14.87
CA PRO A 68 21.48 14.99 -15.30
C PRO A 68 21.80 13.64 -14.66
N THR A 69 20.96 13.21 -13.74
CA THR A 69 21.19 11.96 -13.02
C THR A 69 20.61 10.83 -13.85
N GLU A 70 21.47 10.19 -14.64
CA GLU A 70 21.10 9.07 -15.52
C GLU A 70 20.61 7.86 -14.73
N SER A 71 21.01 7.73 -13.46
CA SER A 71 20.52 6.67 -12.59
C SER A 71 20.37 7.07 -11.12
N VAL A 72 19.26 6.65 -10.52
CA VAL A 72 19.01 6.72 -9.08
C VAL A 72 19.05 5.31 -8.52
N SER A 73 19.81 5.10 -7.44
CA SER A 73 19.94 3.83 -6.76
C SER A 73 19.41 3.86 -5.33
N ALA A 74 18.90 2.73 -4.87
CA ALA A 74 18.52 2.51 -3.48
C ALA A 74 18.61 1.01 -3.19
N PHE A 75 19.32 0.63 -2.11
CA PHE A 75 19.41 -0.77 -1.68
C PHE A 75 19.85 -1.73 -2.80
N HIS A 76 20.87 -1.33 -3.58
CA HIS A 76 21.38 -2.03 -4.77
C HIS A 76 20.41 -2.13 -5.97
N TRP A 77 19.18 -1.62 -5.84
CA TRP A 77 18.29 -1.41 -6.97
C TRP A 77 18.69 -0.14 -7.72
N GLN A 78 18.67 -0.19 -9.05
CA GLN A 78 18.99 0.97 -9.89
C GLN A 78 17.85 1.26 -10.85
N ILE A 79 17.42 2.52 -10.86
CA ILE A 79 16.49 3.07 -11.84
C ILE A 79 17.31 3.91 -12.80
N THR A 80 17.46 3.43 -14.04
CA THR A 80 18.28 4.07 -15.08
C THR A 80 17.46 4.85 -16.11
N SER A 81 16.12 4.89 -15.96
CA SER A 81 15.24 5.58 -16.90
C SER A 81 15.12 7.07 -16.56
N PRO A 82 15.56 8.01 -17.45
CA PRO A 82 15.41 9.44 -17.22
C PRO A 82 13.97 9.88 -16.97
N ALA A 83 13.00 9.20 -17.60
CA ALA A 83 11.58 9.46 -17.41
C ALA A 83 11.10 9.21 -15.97
N LEU A 84 11.82 8.39 -15.19
CA LEU A 84 11.54 8.13 -13.78
C LEU A 84 12.48 8.89 -12.85
N THR A 85 13.77 9.01 -13.19
CA THR A 85 14.75 9.68 -12.33
C THR A 85 14.50 11.20 -12.25
N ILE A 86 14.13 11.84 -13.35
CA ILE A 86 13.87 13.29 -13.39
C ILE A 86 12.69 13.68 -12.48
N PRO A 87 11.48 13.09 -12.61
CA PRO A 87 10.37 13.40 -11.69
C PRO A 87 10.68 13.06 -10.24
N LEU A 88 11.45 11.99 -9.99
CA LEU A 88 11.83 11.60 -8.64
C LEU A 88 12.73 12.65 -7.97
N ILE A 89 13.74 13.16 -8.68
CA ILE A 89 14.65 14.20 -8.18
C ILE A 89 13.91 15.53 -8.02
N LEU A 90 13.07 15.89 -9.00
CA LEU A 90 12.21 17.07 -8.88
C LEU A 90 11.34 17.00 -7.64
N LEU A 91 10.64 15.88 -7.43
CA LEU A 91 9.77 15.68 -6.28
C LEU A 91 10.56 15.70 -4.98
N TRP A 92 11.73 15.05 -4.94
CA TRP A 92 12.63 15.07 -3.79
C TRP A 92 13.02 16.51 -3.40
N LEU A 93 13.48 17.32 -4.35
CA LEU A 93 13.94 18.69 -4.08
C LEU A 93 12.79 19.63 -3.69
N VAL A 94 11.62 19.47 -4.32
CA VAL A 94 10.40 20.18 -3.92
C VAL A 94 9.98 19.75 -2.51
N ALA A 95 10.08 18.46 -2.19
CA ALA A 95 9.77 17.95 -0.86
C ALA A 95 10.73 18.53 0.19
N CYS A 96 12.05 18.56 -0.06
CA CYS A 96 13.03 19.18 0.83
C CYS A 96 12.72 20.66 1.09
N SER A 97 12.34 21.42 0.06
CA SER A 97 11.91 22.82 0.17
C SER A 97 10.73 22.96 1.14
N ASN A 98 9.73 22.09 1.00
CA ASN A 98 8.55 22.10 1.87
C ASN A 98 8.84 21.55 3.28
N PHE A 99 9.75 20.60 3.44
CA PHE A 99 10.14 20.08 4.76
C PHE A 99 10.78 21.16 5.63
N ILE A 100 11.72 21.93 5.07
CA ILE A 100 12.33 23.03 5.81
C ILE A 100 11.34 24.17 6.03
N ASN A 101 10.50 24.50 5.04
CA ASN A 101 9.47 25.51 5.18
C ASN A 101 8.45 25.21 6.29
N LEU A 102 7.99 23.96 6.40
CA LEU A 102 7.05 23.56 7.45
C LEU A 102 7.70 23.42 8.83
N LEU A 103 9.01 23.24 8.89
CA LEU A 103 9.78 23.23 10.14
C LEU A 103 10.07 24.63 10.69
N ASP A 104 9.98 25.68 9.87
CA ASP A 104 10.31 27.08 10.25
C ASP A 104 9.23 27.73 11.16
N GLY A 105 8.73 26.97 12.15
CA GLY A 105 7.74 27.41 13.14
C GLY A 105 8.32 27.73 14.53
N LEU A 106 9.61 27.51 14.75
CA LEU A 106 10.31 27.80 16.00
C LEU A 106 11.62 28.56 15.72
N ASP A 107 11.86 29.62 16.50
CA ASP A 107 13.07 30.45 16.46
C ASP A 107 14.37 29.62 16.41
N GLY A 108 15.19 29.83 15.38
CA GLY A 108 16.47 29.16 15.22
C GLY A 108 16.39 27.74 14.67
N LEU A 109 15.20 27.13 14.54
CA LEU A 109 15.07 25.71 14.19
C LEU A 109 15.52 25.42 12.75
N ALA A 110 14.87 26.03 11.75
CA ALA A 110 15.21 25.81 10.35
C ALA A 110 16.67 26.20 10.04
N GLY A 111 17.14 27.32 10.61
CA GLY A 111 18.51 27.77 10.48
C GLY A 111 19.53 26.79 11.08
N SER A 112 19.28 26.27 12.29
CA SER A 112 20.21 25.35 12.98
C SER A 112 20.26 23.98 12.30
N LEU A 113 19.12 23.45 11.86
CA LEU A 113 19.07 22.20 11.11
C LEU A 113 19.75 22.35 9.75
N GLY A 114 19.49 23.46 9.04
CA GLY A 114 20.20 23.78 7.80
C GLY A 114 21.71 23.88 8.01
N LEU A 115 22.17 24.47 9.12
CA LEU A 115 23.59 24.58 9.44
C LEU A 115 24.22 23.20 9.69
N ILE A 116 23.59 22.35 10.49
CA ILE A 116 24.07 20.99 10.75
C ILE A 116 24.16 20.19 9.46
N ILE A 117 23.12 20.24 8.63
CA ILE A 117 23.07 19.53 7.35
C ILE A 117 24.20 20.02 6.44
N THR A 118 24.36 21.33 6.28
CA THR A 118 25.36 21.91 5.35
C THR A 118 26.79 21.68 5.80
N LEU A 119 27.08 21.76 7.10
CA LEU A 119 28.39 21.37 7.62
C LEU A 119 28.68 19.88 7.40
N THR A 120 27.68 19.03 7.56
CA THR A 120 27.83 17.58 7.30
C THR A 120 28.10 17.31 5.82
N VAL A 121 27.38 18.00 4.93
CA VAL A 121 27.64 17.93 3.48
C VAL A 121 29.03 18.44 3.15
N ALA A 122 29.52 19.52 3.79
CA ALA A 122 30.88 20.00 3.60
C ALA A 122 31.92 18.93 3.99
N VAL A 123 31.74 18.26 5.13
CA VAL A 123 32.62 17.14 5.55
C VAL A 123 32.61 16.01 4.50
N LEU A 124 31.42 15.59 4.04
CA LEU A 124 31.29 14.53 3.03
C LEU A 124 31.87 14.93 1.67
N ALA A 125 31.71 16.20 1.26
CA ALA A 125 32.26 16.73 0.02
C ALA A 125 33.79 16.79 0.07
N ALA A 126 34.36 17.19 1.20
CA ALA A 126 35.81 17.15 1.42
C ALA A 126 36.35 15.71 1.34
N TRP A 127 35.69 14.76 2.02
CA TRP A 127 36.06 13.34 1.99
C TRP A 127 36.03 12.74 0.57
N GLN A 128 35.06 13.16 -0.26
CA GLN A 128 34.88 12.66 -1.62
C GLN A 128 35.62 13.48 -2.70
N ALA A 129 36.45 14.45 -2.28
CA ALA A 129 37.14 15.38 -3.18
C ALA A 129 36.20 16.09 -4.18
N GLN A 130 35.07 16.61 -3.68
CA GLN A 130 34.09 17.41 -4.43
C GLN A 130 34.22 18.92 -4.06
N PRO A 131 35.18 19.66 -4.65
CA PRO A 131 35.48 21.03 -4.23
C PRO A 131 34.32 22.00 -4.44
N GLU A 132 33.57 21.89 -5.54
CA GLU A 132 32.40 22.73 -5.80
C GLU A 132 31.33 22.60 -4.70
N THR A 133 30.92 21.36 -4.40
CA THR A 133 29.93 21.05 -3.35
C THR A 133 30.41 21.53 -1.97
N LEU A 134 31.71 21.36 -1.66
CA LEU A 134 32.32 21.83 -0.42
C LEU A 134 32.19 23.35 -0.26
N VAL A 135 32.57 24.11 -1.30
CA VAL A 135 32.51 25.58 -1.26
C VAL A 135 31.08 26.08 -1.07
N PHE A 136 30.13 25.57 -1.85
CA PHE A 136 28.72 25.96 -1.70
C PHE A 136 28.16 25.63 -0.31
N SER A 137 28.56 24.47 0.24
CA SER A 137 28.14 24.06 1.58
C SER A 137 28.70 24.97 2.67
N LEU A 138 29.97 25.35 2.60
CA LEU A 138 30.60 26.26 3.56
C LEU A 138 30.03 27.69 3.48
N VAL A 139 29.75 28.17 2.28
CA VAL A 139 29.13 29.49 2.04
C VAL A 139 27.71 29.53 2.59
N LEU A 140 26.95 28.45 2.40
CA LEU A 140 25.62 28.31 2.97
C LEU A 140 25.67 28.23 4.50
N ALA A 141 26.59 27.42 5.06
CA ALA A 141 26.82 27.33 6.49
C ALA A 141 27.18 28.70 7.11
N GLY A 142 28.09 29.46 6.48
CA GLY A 142 28.46 30.82 6.91
C GLY A 142 27.28 31.80 6.85
N SER A 143 26.45 31.71 5.79
CA SER A 143 25.22 32.49 5.69
C SER A 143 24.23 32.18 6.80
N LEU A 144 24.08 30.90 7.15
CA LEU A 144 23.18 30.44 8.22
C LEU A 144 23.68 30.83 9.61
N LEU A 145 25.00 30.76 9.85
CA LEU A 145 25.61 31.28 11.08
C LEU A 145 25.29 32.76 11.28
N GLY A 146 25.47 33.59 10.24
CA GLY A 146 25.12 35.01 10.28
C GLY A 146 23.63 35.25 10.55
N PHE A 147 22.75 34.47 9.92
CA PHE A 147 21.31 34.53 10.18
C PHE A 147 20.95 34.11 11.61
N LEU A 148 21.54 33.04 12.12
CA LEU A 148 21.26 32.48 13.44
C LEU A 148 21.61 33.44 14.57
N VAL A 149 22.62 34.31 14.42
CA VAL A 149 22.90 35.37 15.41
C VAL A 149 21.66 36.24 15.68
N HIS A 150 20.81 36.44 14.67
CA HIS A 150 19.59 37.24 14.76
C HIS A 150 18.32 36.41 14.95
N ASN A 151 18.32 35.13 14.61
CA ASN A 151 17.16 34.24 14.69
C ASN A 151 17.20 33.30 15.90
N TRP A 152 18.29 33.27 16.67
CA TRP A 152 18.39 32.46 17.90
C TRP A 152 17.36 32.90 18.95
N PRO A 153 16.70 31.98 19.69
CA PRO A 153 15.65 32.36 20.63
C PRO A 153 16.10 33.34 21.73
N PRO A 154 15.43 34.51 21.89
CA PRO A 154 14.28 35.00 21.13
C PRO A 154 14.67 35.69 19.80
N ALA A 155 14.01 35.34 18.69
CA ALA A 155 14.34 35.83 17.37
C ALA A 155 14.06 37.33 17.18
N ARG A 156 14.98 38.03 16.49
CA ARG A 156 14.83 39.42 16.04
C ARG A 156 14.35 39.51 14.59
N ILE A 157 14.67 38.50 13.79
CA ILE A 157 14.23 38.37 12.40
C ILE A 157 13.74 36.95 12.17
N PHE A 158 12.71 36.80 11.32
CA PHE A 158 12.20 35.50 10.87
C PHE A 158 12.74 35.17 9.49
N MET A 159 12.82 33.87 9.16
CA MET A 159 13.32 33.43 7.86
C MET A 159 12.28 33.61 6.75
N GLY A 160 11.01 33.28 7.04
CA GLY A 160 9.91 33.40 6.08
C GLY A 160 10.04 32.43 4.91
N ASP A 161 9.12 32.51 3.95
CA ASP A 161 9.14 31.64 2.79
C ASP A 161 10.29 32.01 1.84
N CYS A 162 10.67 33.29 1.79
CA CYS A 162 11.80 33.76 1.01
C CYS A 162 13.15 33.13 1.41
N GLY A 163 13.32 32.74 2.68
CA GLY A 163 14.52 32.07 3.16
C GLY A 163 14.39 30.55 3.20
N SER A 164 13.26 30.03 3.68
CA SER A 164 13.09 28.61 3.99
C SER A 164 12.92 27.73 2.75
N LEU A 165 12.24 28.22 1.71
CA LEU A 165 12.11 27.51 0.42
C LEU A 165 13.47 27.28 -0.27
N PRO A 166 14.26 28.33 -0.55
CA PRO A 166 15.58 28.13 -1.15
C PRO A 166 16.54 27.37 -0.23
N LEU A 167 16.45 27.53 1.10
CA LEU A 167 17.25 26.75 2.03
C LEU A 167 16.97 25.25 1.88
N GLY A 168 15.70 24.83 1.91
CA GLY A 168 15.32 23.43 1.76
C GLY A 168 15.74 22.82 0.41
N PHE A 169 15.63 23.58 -0.68
CA PHE A 169 16.18 23.19 -1.98
C PHE A 169 17.71 23.01 -1.92
N LEU A 170 18.46 24.00 -1.41
CA LEU A 170 19.92 23.97 -1.40
C LEU A 170 20.46 22.82 -0.57
N VAL A 171 19.93 22.58 0.63
CA VAL A 171 20.38 21.45 1.46
C VAL A 171 20.05 20.11 0.82
N GLY A 172 18.88 20.00 0.17
CA GLY A 172 18.49 18.81 -0.60
C GLY A 172 19.42 18.56 -1.78
N ALA A 173 19.69 19.58 -2.59
CA ALA A 173 20.54 19.51 -3.78
C ALA A 173 22.01 19.21 -3.43
N LEU A 174 22.57 19.86 -2.41
CA LEU A 174 23.95 19.63 -2.00
C LEU A 174 24.11 18.23 -1.36
N ALA A 175 23.13 17.75 -0.60
CA ALA A 175 23.14 16.38 -0.09
C ALA A 175 23.09 15.33 -1.22
N LEU A 176 22.31 15.58 -2.27
CA LEU A 176 22.27 14.75 -3.48
C LEU A 176 23.65 14.66 -4.15
N GLU A 177 24.36 15.78 -4.30
CA GLU A 177 25.72 15.81 -4.91
C GLU A 177 26.72 14.94 -4.14
N THR A 178 26.67 14.96 -2.80
CA THR A 178 27.52 14.08 -1.97
C THR A 178 27.10 12.61 -1.98
N SER A 179 25.97 12.27 -2.60
CA SER A 179 25.45 10.90 -2.66
C SER A 179 25.58 10.27 -4.05
N ALA A 180 26.19 10.98 -5.00
CA ALA A 180 26.49 10.48 -6.33
C ALA A 180 27.68 9.50 -6.28
N LYS A 181 27.42 8.19 -6.33
CA LYS A 181 28.46 7.16 -6.41
C LYS A 181 28.91 7.03 -7.87
N LYS A 182 30.20 7.25 -8.17
CA LYS A 182 30.77 7.27 -9.53
C LYS A 182 30.41 6.06 -10.42
N ALA A 183 30.14 4.89 -9.83
CA ALA A 183 29.81 3.66 -10.56
C ALA A 183 28.35 3.17 -10.39
N ALA A 184 27.59 3.70 -9.44
CA ALA A 184 26.30 3.11 -9.02
C ALA A 184 25.10 4.07 -9.11
N GLY A 185 25.31 5.27 -9.66
CA GLY A 185 24.29 6.32 -9.67
C GLY A 185 24.14 7.01 -8.32
N LEU A 186 23.12 7.86 -8.23
CA LEU A 186 22.83 8.67 -7.04
C LEU A 186 22.00 7.89 -6.03
N THR A 187 22.40 7.83 -4.76
CA THR A 187 21.56 7.25 -3.69
C THR A 187 20.71 8.31 -2.99
N LEU A 188 19.42 8.02 -2.81
CA LEU A 188 18.50 8.88 -2.03
C LEU A 188 18.48 8.53 -0.53
N VAL A 189 19.09 7.41 -0.13
CA VAL A 189 19.01 6.94 1.25
C VAL A 189 19.84 7.83 2.20
N VAL A 190 21.07 8.17 1.80
CA VAL A 190 21.95 9.03 2.63
C VAL A 190 21.36 10.45 2.80
N PRO A 191 20.90 11.15 1.73
CA PRO A 191 20.22 12.43 1.89
C PRO A 191 18.95 12.33 2.75
N ALA A 192 18.17 11.25 2.61
CA ALA A 192 16.98 11.03 3.43
C ALA A 192 17.31 10.90 4.93
N VAL A 193 18.41 10.24 5.27
CA VAL A 193 18.85 10.11 6.67
C VAL A 193 19.41 11.43 7.19
N LEU A 194 20.17 12.15 6.38
CA LEU A 194 20.68 13.47 6.74
C LEU A 194 19.54 14.47 7.03
N LEU A 195 18.45 14.40 6.26
CA LEU A 195 17.22 15.19 6.46
C LEU A 195 16.15 14.45 7.28
N ALA A 196 16.50 13.39 8.03
CA ALA A 196 15.52 12.52 8.68
C ALA A 196 14.58 13.28 9.63
N VAL A 197 15.09 14.23 10.41
CA VAL A 197 14.27 15.04 11.32
C VAL A 197 13.18 15.82 10.56
N PRO A 198 13.50 16.69 9.57
CA PRO A 198 12.50 17.34 8.72
C PRO A 198 11.54 16.38 8.03
N LEU A 199 12.11 15.31 7.48
CA LEU A 199 11.39 14.33 6.67
C LEU A 199 10.34 13.61 7.52
N ILE A 200 10.72 13.11 8.71
CA ILE A 200 9.83 12.42 9.64
C ILE A 200 8.77 13.38 10.17
N ASP A 201 9.16 14.58 10.61
CA ASP A 201 8.24 15.56 11.17
C ASP A 201 7.12 15.92 10.17
N THR A 202 7.50 16.30 8.96
CA THR A 202 6.54 16.69 7.93
C THR A 202 5.75 15.50 7.40
N SER A 203 6.39 14.35 7.18
CA SER A 203 5.69 13.16 6.68
C SER A 203 4.63 12.68 7.67
N MET A 204 4.91 12.71 8.97
CA MET A 204 3.94 12.36 10.00
C MET A 204 2.79 13.37 10.03
N ALA A 205 3.06 14.66 9.89
CA ALA A 205 2.00 15.66 9.78
C ALA A 205 1.10 15.40 8.55
N ILE A 206 1.67 15.10 7.38
CA ILE A 206 0.92 14.76 6.16
C ILE A 206 0.06 13.52 6.37
N VAL A 207 0.65 12.43 6.88
CA VAL A 207 -0.05 11.17 7.15
C VAL A 207 -1.22 11.42 8.09
N ARG A 208 -0.99 12.13 9.19
CA ARG A 208 -2.00 12.39 10.20
C ARG A 208 -3.14 13.26 9.67
N ARG A 209 -2.85 14.29 8.87
CA ARG A 209 -3.87 15.14 8.22
C ARG A 209 -4.71 14.31 7.24
N LYS A 210 -4.07 13.51 6.39
CA LYS A 210 -4.74 12.66 5.39
C LYS A 210 -5.64 11.62 6.04
N LEU A 211 -5.15 10.91 7.05
CA LEU A 211 -5.91 9.88 7.77
C LEU A 211 -7.05 10.47 8.63
N SER A 212 -6.96 11.74 9.01
CA SER A 212 -8.02 12.46 9.74
C SER A 212 -9.00 13.20 8.81
N GLY A 213 -8.91 13.02 7.49
CA GLY A 213 -9.75 13.71 6.51
C GLY A 213 -9.51 15.22 6.38
N ARG A 214 -8.39 15.73 6.91
CA ARG A 214 -8.02 17.16 6.87
C ARG A 214 -7.18 17.47 5.62
N LYS A 215 -7.27 18.71 5.14
CA LYS A 215 -6.42 19.20 4.04
C LYS A 215 -4.95 19.22 4.50
N ILE A 216 -4.03 18.83 3.60
CA ILE A 216 -2.59 18.79 3.89
C ILE A 216 -2.04 20.17 4.30
N GLY A 217 -2.54 21.25 3.70
CA GLY A 217 -2.11 22.62 3.98
C GLY A 217 -2.74 23.28 5.21
N HIS A 218 -3.51 22.57 6.03
CA HIS A 218 -3.96 23.11 7.32
C HIS A 218 -2.86 22.98 8.37
N GLY A 219 -2.59 24.06 9.09
CA GLY A 219 -1.65 24.05 10.22
C GLY A 219 -2.12 23.11 11.32
N ASP A 220 -1.17 22.49 12.02
CA ASP A 220 -1.44 21.70 13.21
C ASP A 220 -0.31 21.83 14.24
N ARG A 221 -0.61 21.44 15.49
CA ARG A 221 0.35 21.46 16.60
C ARG A 221 1.07 20.12 16.79
N GLY A 222 1.00 19.23 15.81
CA GLY A 222 1.55 17.88 15.93
C GLY A 222 2.92 17.76 15.29
N HIS A 223 3.74 18.81 15.38
CA HIS A 223 5.14 18.86 14.98
C HIS A 223 6.03 18.62 16.21
N ILE A 224 7.22 18.05 16.03
CA ILE A 224 8.14 17.63 17.11
C ILE A 224 8.37 18.78 18.11
N HIS A 225 8.57 19.99 17.62
CA HIS A 225 8.84 21.15 18.47
C HIS A 225 7.65 21.53 19.38
N HIS A 226 6.42 21.40 18.88
CA HIS A 226 5.22 21.58 19.71
C HIS A 226 5.06 20.43 20.71
N CYS A 227 5.29 19.18 20.30
CA CYS A 227 5.20 18.02 21.20
C CYS A 227 6.23 18.05 22.34
N LEU A 228 7.41 18.66 22.12
CA LEU A 228 8.42 18.89 23.14
C LEU A 228 8.05 20.07 24.04
N GLY A 229 7.55 21.17 23.46
CA GLY A 229 7.06 22.32 24.22
C GLY A 229 5.89 21.99 25.13
N ASP A 230 4.92 21.19 24.66
CA ASP A 230 3.77 20.74 25.44
C ASP A 230 4.18 19.81 26.62
N ARG A 231 5.43 19.31 26.63
CA ARG A 231 6.04 18.58 27.76
C ARG A 231 6.82 19.47 28.72
N GLY A 232 6.78 20.78 28.53
CA GLY A 232 7.42 21.76 29.42
C GLY A 232 8.84 22.15 29.03
N LEU A 233 9.34 21.75 27.86
CA LEU A 233 10.65 22.24 27.38
C LEU A 233 10.51 23.69 26.93
N SER A 234 11.43 24.54 27.39
CA SER A 234 11.56 25.91 26.88
C SER A 234 11.93 25.91 25.39
N PRO A 235 11.68 27.00 24.64
CA PRO A 235 12.02 27.08 23.22
C PRO A 235 13.50 26.75 22.93
N ARG A 236 14.42 27.17 23.80
CA ARG A 236 15.85 26.85 23.69
C ARG A 236 16.14 25.38 23.93
N GLN A 237 15.52 24.76 24.94
CA GLN A 237 15.67 23.33 25.20
C GLN A 237 15.11 22.49 24.06
N THR A 238 13.94 22.87 23.52
CA THR A 238 13.34 22.23 22.35
C THR A 238 14.26 22.32 21.13
N LEU A 239 14.81 23.51 20.84
CA LEU A 239 15.78 23.70 19.77
C LEU A 239 16.99 22.78 19.94
N LEU A 240 17.63 22.78 21.11
CA LEU A 240 18.81 21.95 21.39
C LEU A 240 18.52 20.45 21.33
N ALA A 241 17.33 20.02 21.78
CA ALA A 241 16.91 18.63 21.68
C ALA A 241 16.77 18.19 20.22
N VAL A 242 16.12 19.00 19.38
CA VAL A 242 15.95 18.69 17.95
C VAL A 242 17.28 18.76 17.20
N CYS A 243 18.15 19.72 17.53
CA CYS A 243 19.52 19.76 17.01
C CYS A 243 20.33 18.51 17.38
N SER A 244 20.18 18.00 18.60
CA SER A 244 20.83 16.74 19.03
C SER A 244 20.38 15.54 18.19
N LEU A 245 19.08 15.44 17.89
CA LEU A 245 18.56 14.39 17.00
C LEU A 245 19.11 14.53 15.57
N SER A 246 19.23 15.76 15.08
CA SER A 246 19.79 16.02 13.75
C SER A 246 21.28 15.73 13.69
N LEU A 247 22.04 16.01 14.75
CA LEU A 247 23.46 15.66 14.85
C LEU A 247 23.64 14.14 14.87
N PHE A 248 22.76 13.41 15.57
CA PHE A 248 22.76 11.95 15.57
C PHE A 248 22.58 11.38 14.16
N THR A 249 21.59 11.85 13.40
CA THR A 249 21.36 11.36 12.04
C THR A 249 22.42 11.85 11.04
N ALA A 250 22.98 13.05 11.25
CA ALA A 250 24.12 13.55 10.49
C ALA A 250 25.38 12.69 10.67
N ALA A 251 25.74 12.36 11.92
CA ALA A 251 26.85 11.46 12.22
C ALA A 251 26.61 10.06 11.61
N GLY A 252 25.36 9.58 11.67
CA GLY A 252 24.96 8.34 11.03
C GLY A 252 25.08 8.35 9.51
N ALA A 253 24.71 9.45 8.86
CA ALA A 253 24.88 9.63 7.42
C ALA A 253 26.36 9.61 7.02
N VAL A 254 27.24 10.23 7.81
CA VAL A 254 28.70 10.17 7.62
C VAL A 254 29.20 8.75 7.74
N ALA A 255 28.87 8.05 8.83
CA ALA A 255 29.27 6.67 9.04
C ALA A 255 28.78 5.74 7.91
N ALA A 256 27.52 5.86 7.49
CA ALA A 256 26.97 5.07 6.40
C ALA A 256 27.64 5.35 5.06
N THR A 257 28.05 6.60 4.80
CA THR A 257 28.76 6.98 3.58
C THR A 257 30.17 6.39 3.56
N ILE A 258 30.91 6.48 4.69
CA ILE A 258 32.27 5.91 4.81
C ILE A 258 32.24 4.39 4.67
N VAL A 259 31.27 3.72 5.28
CA VAL A 259 31.08 2.27 5.17
C VAL A 259 30.54 1.86 3.78
N GLY A 260 29.88 2.79 3.08
CA GLY A 260 29.24 2.53 1.79
C GLY A 260 27.93 1.73 1.88
N SER A 261 27.25 1.75 3.04
CA SER A 261 26.08 0.92 3.32
C SER A 261 24.78 1.72 3.41
N ASP A 262 23.94 1.59 2.40
CA ASP A 262 22.58 2.16 2.38
C ASP A 262 21.70 1.54 3.48
N LEU A 263 21.94 0.27 3.84
CA LEU A 263 21.24 -0.40 4.93
C LEU A 263 21.55 0.25 6.29
N LEU A 264 22.82 0.60 6.54
CA LEU A 264 23.22 1.29 7.77
C LEU A 264 22.53 2.66 7.85
N ALA A 265 22.51 3.41 6.76
CA ALA A 265 21.79 4.67 6.68
C ALA A 265 20.30 4.47 7.05
N ALA A 266 19.62 3.54 6.38
CA ALA A 266 18.21 3.25 6.63
C ALA A 266 17.94 2.78 8.07
N ALA A 267 18.83 1.97 8.65
CA ALA A 267 18.74 1.51 10.03
C ALA A 267 18.82 2.67 11.03
N ILE A 268 19.67 3.67 10.79
CA ILE A 268 19.79 4.85 11.65
C ILE A 268 18.54 5.73 11.58
N GLY A 269 18.01 5.97 10.38
CA GLY A 269 16.74 6.68 10.20
C GLY A 269 15.57 5.94 10.86
N GLY A 270 15.53 4.62 10.70
CA GLY A 270 14.55 3.74 11.37
C GLY A 270 14.68 3.78 12.89
N LEU A 271 15.90 3.75 13.43
CA LEU A 271 16.18 3.86 14.86
C LEU A 271 15.70 5.19 15.44
N LEU A 272 15.95 6.31 14.75
CA LEU A 272 15.40 7.61 15.18
C LEU A 272 13.87 7.55 15.27
N LEU A 273 13.22 7.02 14.24
CA LEU A 273 11.76 6.92 14.19
C LEU A 273 11.21 6.02 15.31
N THR A 274 11.84 4.87 15.58
CA THR A 274 11.42 3.95 16.64
C THR A 274 11.66 4.54 18.02
N LEU A 275 12.76 5.26 18.25
CA LEU A 275 13.00 5.97 19.51
C LEU A 275 11.97 7.07 19.76
N LEU A 276 11.68 7.90 18.76
CA LEU A 276 10.68 8.97 18.87
C LEU A 276 9.27 8.42 19.16
N SER A 277 8.90 7.35 18.44
CA SER A 277 7.59 6.71 18.58
C SER A 277 7.49 5.91 19.89
N GLY A 278 8.54 5.18 20.26
CA GLY A 278 8.62 4.32 21.44
C GLY A 278 8.65 5.11 22.74
N ALA A 279 9.38 6.24 22.78
CA ALA A 279 9.34 7.19 23.89
C ALA A 279 8.00 7.94 23.99
N ARG A 280 7.05 7.65 23.08
CA ARG A 280 5.77 8.36 22.90
C ARG A 280 5.94 9.85 22.68
N VAL A 281 7.14 10.29 22.31
CA VAL A 281 7.48 11.71 22.16
C VAL A 281 6.75 12.29 20.96
N PHE A 282 6.80 11.58 19.83
CA PHE A 282 6.27 12.02 18.56
C PHE A 282 5.89 10.81 17.68
N GLY A 283 4.85 10.92 16.86
CA GLY A 283 4.55 9.91 15.84
C GLY A 283 3.91 8.60 16.34
N PHE A 284 3.68 8.43 17.65
CA PHE A 284 3.10 7.17 18.18
C PHE A 284 1.69 6.89 17.67
N ARG A 285 0.82 7.91 17.59
CA ARG A 285 -0.56 7.72 17.11
C ARG A 285 -0.58 7.47 15.60
N GLU A 286 0.29 8.15 14.87
CA GLU A 286 0.47 8.10 13.44
C GLU A 286 1.03 6.75 12.99
N THR A 287 2.06 6.24 13.67
CA THR A 287 2.61 4.91 13.44
C THR A 287 1.58 3.82 13.71
N LEU A 288 0.80 3.93 14.79
CA LEU A 288 -0.30 3.00 15.08
C LEU A 288 -1.41 3.07 14.02
N LEU A 289 -1.77 4.27 13.56
CA LEU A 289 -2.76 4.49 12.50
C LEU A 289 -2.31 3.87 11.17
N VAL A 290 -1.05 4.04 10.80
CA VAL A 290 -0.45 3.44 9.60
C VAL A 290 -0.40 1.92 9.73
N ALA A 291 0.02 1.39 10.88
CA ALA A 291 0.05 -0.04 11.14
C ALA A 291 -1.34 -0.67 10.95
N ARG A 292 -2.39 -0.06 11.52
CA ARG A 292 -3.79 -0.53 11.35
C ARG A 292 -4.26 -0.48 9.90
N HIS A 293 -3.91 0.57 9.15
CA HIS A 293 -4.24 0.65 7.72
C HIS A 293 -3.50 -0.41 6.91
N LEU A 294 -2.22 -0.63 7.19
CA LEU A 294 -1.43 -1.67 6.53
C LEU A 294 -1.98 -3.06 6.85
N GLU A 295 -2.35 -3.34 8.11
CA GLU A 295 -3.01 -4.59 8.49
C GLU A 295 -4.35 -4.78 7.77
N ALA A 296 -5.17 -3.73 7.66
CA ALA A 296 -6.42 -3.78 6.91
C ALA A 296 -6.19 -4.05 5.42
N VAL A 297 -5.28 -3.33 4.78
CA VAL A 297 -4.91 -3.56 3.37
C VAL A 297 -4.33 -4.97 3.19
N TRP A 298 -3.46 -5.41 4.08
CA TRP A 298 -2.84 -6.72 4.03
C TRP A 298 -3.86 -7.85 4.22
N SER A 299 -4.86 -7.67 5.09
CA SER A 299 -5.99 -8.60 5.22
C SER A 299 -6.82 -8.69 3.95
N LEU A 300 -7.08 -7.57 3.27
CA LEU A 300 -7.76 -7.52 1.98
C LEU A 300 -6.94 -8.21 0.87
N VAL A 301 -5.64 -7.94 0.80
CA VAL A 301 -4.72 -8.55 -0.17
C VAL A 301 -4.54 -10.05 0.08
N ARG A 302 -4.56 -10.52 1.34
CA ARG A 302 -4.54 -11.96 1.64
C ARG A 302 -5.84 -12.66 1.24
N TRP A 303 -6.98 -11.96 1.31
CA TRP A 303 -8.30 -12.48 0.96
C TRP A 303 -8.55 -12.49 -0.57
N PHE A 304 -8.00 -11.51 -1.28
CA PHE A 304 -8.17 -11.32 -2.73
C PHE A 304 -7.79 -12.53 -3.61
N PRO A 305 -6.66 -13.25 -3.38
CA PRO A 305 -6.28 -14.42 -4.17
C PRO A 305 -7.25 -15.59 -4.00
N GLN A 306 -7.86 -15.75 -2.82
CA GLN A 306 -8.82 -16.82 -2.57
C GLN A 306 -10.15 -16.52 -3.26
N ALA A 307 -10.75 -15.35 -3.04
CA ALA A 307 -12.02 -14.96 -3.65
C ALA A 307 -11.96 -14.93 -5.19
N LEU A 308 -10.83 -14.46 -5.76
CA LEU A 308 -10.60 -14.44 -7.19
C LEU A 308 -10.40 -15.85 -7.77
N ARG A 309 -9.69 -16.76 -7.06
CA ARG A 309 -9.59 -18.17 -7.47
C ARG A 309 -10.96 -18.83 -7.52
N THR A 310 -11.82 -18.62 -6.53
CA THR A 310 -13.17 -19.19 -6.50
C THR A 310 -14.03 -18.63 -7.62
N ARG A 311 -13.99 -17.32 -7.87
CA ARG A 311 -14.71 -16.68 -8.99
C ARG A 311 -14.18 -17.09 -10.36
N LEU A 312 -12.88 -17.18 -10.56
CA LEU A 312 -12.28 -17.62 -11.83
C LEU A 312 -12.56 -19.10 -12.09
N LEU A 313 -12.59 -19.94 -11.05
CA LEU A 313 -13.06 -21.32 -11.16
C LEU A 313 -14.54 -21.37 -11.55
N ALA A 314 -15.40 -20.58 -10.90
CA ALA A 314 -16.83 -20.52 -11.25
C ALA A 314 -17.06 -20.02 -12.69
N VAL A 315 -16.29 -19.03 -13.16
CA VAL A 315 -16.38 -18.51 -14.53
C VAL A 315 -15.83 -19.50 -15.56
N ARG A 316 -14.68 -20.16 -15.29
CA ARG A 316 -14.14 -21.23 -16.17
C ARG A 316 -15.04 -22.46 -16.23
N LEU A 317 -15.79 -22.74 -15.17
CA LEU A 317 -16.75 -23.86 -15.11
C LEU A 317 -18.10 -23.49 -15.72
N GLY A 318 -18.51 -22.21 -15.69
CA GLY A 318 -19.68 -21.69 -16.40
C GLY A 318 -19.57 -21.69 -17.93
N THR A 319 -18.36 -21.89 -18.46
CA THR A 319 -18.09 -22.06 -19.90
C THR A 319 -17.97 -23.53 -20.34
N ALA A 320 -18.18 -24.49 -19.44
CA ALA A 320 -18.01 -25.91 -19.76
C ALA A 320 -19.34 -26.57 -20.14
N THR A 321 -19.30 -27.36 -21.22
CA THR A 321 -20.36 -28.24 -21.72
C THR A 321 -20.91 -29.20 -20.65
N ALA A 322 -22.00 -29.92 -20.93
CA ALA A 322 -22.68 -30.88 -20.03
C ALA A 322 -21.77 -31.81 -19.20
N LYS A 323 -20.55 -32.10 -19.69
CA LYS A 323 -19.51 -32.88 -19.01
C LYS A 323 -18.88 -32.15 -17.81
N GLY A 324 -18.85 -30.82 -17.83
CA GLY A 324 -18.32 -29.95 -16.78
C GLY A 324 -19.17 -29.90 -15.51
N GLU A 325 -20.49 -30.05 -15.64
CA GLU A 325 -21.43 -30.04 -14.51
C GLU A 325 -21.36 -31.35 -13.71
N LEU A 326 -21.12 -32.49 -14.37
CA LEU A 326 -20.84 -33.77 -13.72
C LEU A 326 -19.48 -33.79 -13.00
N LEU A 327 -18.45 -33.16 -13.60
CA LEU A 327 -17.16 -32.94 -12.93
C LEU A 327 -17.30 -32.03 -11.70
N LEU A 328 -18.25 -31.09 -11.72
CA LEU A 328 -18.56 -30.24 -10.57
C LEU A 328 -19.23 -31.06 -9.45
N TRP A 329 -20.16 -31.96 -9.78
CA TRP A 329 -20.74 -32.91 -8.84
C TRP A 329 -19.69 -33.80 -8.17
N GLU A 330 -18.75 -34.38 -8.92
CA GLU A 330 -17.65 -35.18 -8.35
C GLU A 330 -16.72 -34.37 -7.43
N LYS A 331 -16.50 -33.10 -7.74
CA LYS A 331 -15.71 -32.20 -6.87
C LYS A 331 -16.46 -31.88 -5.58
N ILE A 332 -17.77 -31.66 -5.66
CA ILE A 332 -18.63 -31.45 -4.49
C ILE A 332 -18.56 -32.68 -3.58
N ILE A 333 -18.70 -33.89 -4.11
CA ILE A 333 -18.60 -35.13 -3.34
C ILE A 333 -17.21 -35.30 -2.70
N ARG A 334 -16.12 -35.08 -3.44
CA ARG A 334 -14.75 -35.17 -2.87
C ARG A 334 -14.48 -34.15 -1.76
N ARG A 335 -15.20 -33.02 -1.77
CA ARG A 335 -15.11 -32.02 -0.72
C ARG A 335 -16.00 -32.39 0.47
N ALA A 336 -17.20 -32.91 0.19
CA ALA A 336 -18.14 -33.41 1.20
C ALA A 336 -17.50 -34.50 2.07
N ARG A 337 -16.79 -35.46 1.46
CA ARG A 337 -16.00 -36.49 2.18
C ARG A 337 -14.95 -35.91 3.14
N ARG A 338 -14.36 -34.76 2.82
CA ARG A 338 -13.35 -34.08 3.66
C ARG A 338 -13.95 -33.20 4.75
N MET A 339 -15.26 -32.96 4.71
CA MET A 339 -15.99 -32.08 5.61
C MET A 339 -16.96 -32.85 6.51
N GLU A 340 -16.81 -34.18 6.60
CA GLU A 340 -17.69 -35.07 7.38
C GLU A 340 -19.19 -34.87 7.05
N ILE A 341 -19.49 -34.47 5.81
CA ILE A 341 -20.85 -34.33 5.31
C ILE A 341 -21.39 -35.73 5.04
N VAL A 342 -22.61 -35.98 5.50
CA VAL A 342 -23.23 -37.30 5.49
C VAL A 342 -24.15 -37.49 4.29
N GLU A 343 -24.82 -36.41 3.88
CA GLU A 343 -25.76 -36.46 2.76
C GLU A 343 -25.69 -35.16 1.94
N VAL A 344 -25.65 -35.31 0.62
CA VAL A 344 -25.80 -34.23 -0.35
C VAL A 344 -26.85 -34.65 -1.38
N GLU A 345 -27.92 -33.89 -1.45
CA GLU A 345 -29.00 -34.05 -2.41
C GLU A 345 -29.11 -32.79 -3.28
N PHE A 346 -29.22 -33.00 -4.58
CA PHE A 346 -29.49 -31.96 -5.56
C PHE A 346 -30.69 -32.38 -6.40
N THR A 347 -31.65 -31.48 -6.56
CA THR A 347 -32.87 -31.71 -7.33
C THR A 347 -33.07 -30.59 -8.33
N PHE A 348 -33.42 -30.94 -9.56
CA PHE A 348 -33.80 -30.00 -10.59
C PHE A 348 -35.21 -30.32 -11.10
N GLU A 349 -36.11 -29.35 -10.93
CA GLU A 349 -37.51 -29.41 -11.36
C GLU A 349 -37.68 -28.53 -12.61
N PRO A 350 -37.71 -29.12 -13.82
CA PRO A 350 -37.89 -28.36 -15.06
C PRO A 350 -39.30 -27.79 -15.18
N THR A 351 -39.45 -26.60 -15.74
CA THR A 351 -40.76 -26.02 -16.10
C THR A 351 -41.25 -26.59 -17.44
N GLY A 352 -42.10 -27.61 -17.41
CA GLY A 352 -42.71 -28.20 -18.61
C GLY A 352 -43.66 -29.36 -18.26
N ILE A 353 -44.76 -29.51 -19.01
CA ILE A 353 -45.90 -30.39 -18.69
C ILE A 353 -45.55 -31.91 -18.77
N ASP A 354 -44.41 -32.27 -19.35
CA ASP A 354 -44.05 -33.67 -19.64
C ASP A 354 -42.61 -34.02 -19.23
N ARG A 355 -42.15 -33.53 -18.08
CA ARG A 355 -40.76 -33.67 -17.64
C ARG A 355 -40.64 -34.09 -16.18
N SER A 356 -39.91 -35.17 -15.93
CA SER A 356 -39.68 -35.70 -14.59
C SER A 356 -38.59 -34.91 -13.84
N PRO A 357 -38.73 -34.75 -12.52
CA PRO A 357 -37.73 -34.10 -11.69
C PRO A 357 -36.45 -34.94 -11.64
N GLN A 358 -35.31 -34.29 -11.80
CA GLN A 358 -34.00 -34.93 -11.85
C GLN A 358 -33.33 -34.82 -10.48
N ARG A 359 -32.81 -35.94 -9.97
CA ARG A 359 -32.18 -36.00 -8.65
C ARG A 359 -30.79 -36.61 -8.69
N LEU A 360 -29.85 -35.91 -8.09
CA LEU A 360 -28.53 -36.42 -7.76
C LEU A 360 -28.46 -36.58 -6.24
N HIS A 361 -28.09 -37.77 -5.80
CA HIS A 361 -28.02 -38.11 -4.39
C HIS A 361 -26.68 -38.76 -4.08
N TRP A 362 -26.04 -38.30 -3.01
CA TRP A 362 -24.84 -38.91 -2.48
C TRP A 362 -24.96 -39.00 -0.96
N THR A 363 -24.64 -40.18 -0.43
CA THR A 363 -24.56 -40.46 0.99
C THR A 363 -23.22 -41.14 1.30
N THR A 364 -22.75 -40.98 2.52
CA THR A 364 -21.59 -41.73 3.04
C THR A 364 -22.05 -43.00 3.75
N ASP A 365 -21.23 -44.05 3.77
CA ASP A 365 -21.50 -45.32 4.46
C ASP A 365 -21.23 -45.26 5.97
N HIS A 366 -20.77 -44.12 6.50
CA HIS A 366 -20.56 -43.98 7.93
C HIS A 366 -21.87 -44.14 8.70
N SER A 367 -21.83 -45.09 9.65
CA SER A 367 -22.95 -45.52 10.47
C SER A 367 -23.65 -44.34 11.12
N LYS A 368 -24.98 -44.37 11.06
CA LYS A 368 -25.87 -43.54 11.88
C LYS A 368 -25.55 -43.84 13.36
N ASP A 369 -24.66 -43.05 13.97
CA ASP A 369 -24.61 -42.97 15.42
C ASP A 369 -25.89 -42.24 15.84
N ASP A 370 -26.81 -42.95 16.51
CA ASP A 370 -28.12 -42.44 16.88
C ASP A 370 -28.04 -41.23 17.87
N ASP A 371 -26.89 -41.03 18.52
CA ASP A 371 -26.62 -39.93 19.45
C ASP A 371 -25.94 -38.69 18.82
N ALA A 372 -25.66 -38.68 17.51
CA ALA A 372 -25.04 -37.54 16.85
C ALA A 372 -26.03 -36.38 16.64
N GLN A 373 -25.62 -35.13 16.95
CA GLN A 373 -26.38 -33.95 16.57
C GLN A 373 -26.17 -33.63 15.08
N TRP A 374 -27.27 -33.47 14.33
CA TRP A 374 -27.26 -33.24 12.89
C TRP A 374 -27.55 -31.78 12.54
N TRP A 375 -26.82 -31.25 11.57
CA TRP A 375 -27.18 -29.97 10.94
C TRP A 375 -27.67 -30.20 9.52
N GLU A 376 -28.57 -29.34 9.06
CA GLU A 376 -29.13 -29.38 7.72
C GLU A 376 -29.12 -27.99 7.10
N THR A 377 -28.69 -27.90 5.84
CA THR A 377 -28.75 -26.67 5.04
C THR A 377 -29.48 -26.94 3.74
N ARG A 378 -30.45 -26.07 3.43
CA ARG A 378 -31.18 -26.09 2.16
C ARG A 378 -30.98 -24.78 1.41
N GLY A 379 -30.96 -24.87 0.10
CA GLY A 379 -30.98 -23.70 -0.77
C GLY A 379 -31.73 -23.98 -2.06
N SER A 380 -32.27 -22.93 -2.66
CA SER A 380 -32.96 -23.00 -3.94
C SER A 380 -32.58 -21.84 -4.84
N VAL A 381 -32.43 -22.11 -6.13
CA VAL A 381 -32.16 -21.13 -7.17
C VAL A 381 -33.26 -21.25 -8.22
N ALA A 382 -34.08 -20.20 -8.38
CA ALA A 382 -35.05 -20.10 -9.45
C ALA A 382 -34.34 -19.72 -10.76
N ARG A 383 -34.64 -20.43 -11.86
CA ARG A 383 -33.98 -20.24 -13.16
C ARG A 383 -34.92 -19.79 -14.27
N GLY A 384 -35.89 -18.95 -13.90
CA GLY A 384 -36.87 -18.41 -14.84
C GLY A 384 -37.55 -19.55 -15.65
N PRO A 385 -37.51 -19.54 -16.99
CA PRO A 385 -38.21 -20.53 -17.82
C PRO A 385 -37.62 -21.95 -17.76
N LEU A 386 -36.42 -22.14 -17.19
CA LEU A 386 -35.74 -23.44 -17.14
C LEU A 386 -36.20 -24.31 -15.96
N GLY A 387 -36.74 -23.72 -14.90
CA GLY A 387 -37.23 -24.44 -13.72
C GLY A 387 -36.56 -24.04 -12.41
N LYS A 388 -36.65 -24.90 -11.40
CA LYS A 388 -36.13 -24.67 -10.06
C LYS A 388 -35.07 -25.70 -9.70
N ALA A 389 -33.89 -25.25 -9.30
CA ALA A 389 -32.85 -26.10 -8.74
C ALA A 389 -32.86 -25.96 -7.21
N THR A 390 -32.85 -27.08 -6.49
CA THR A 390 -32.75 -27.12 -5.03
C THR A 390 -31.63 -28.04 -4.59
N PHE A 391 -30.98 -27.70 -3.48
CA PHE A 391 -30.03 -28.58 -2.83
C PHE A 391 -30.33 -28.72 -1.35
N ARG A 392 -29.96 -29.87 -0.81
CA ARG A 392 -30.05 -30.21 0.60
C ARG A 392 -28.75 -30.89 1.01
N VAL A 393 -28.18 -30.43 2.12
CA VAL A 393 -26.92 -30.95 2.67
C VAL A 393 -27.12 -31.24 4.14
N ARG A 394 -26.67 -32.41 4.59
CA ARG A 394 -26.68 -32.78 6.02
C ARG A 394 -25.30 -33.26 6.44
N GLY A 395 -24.89 -32.86 7.64
CA GLY A 395 -23.66 -33.32 8.28
C GLY A 395 -23.90 -33.63 9.74
N ALA A 396 -23.02 -34.44 10.31
CA ALA A 396 -22.96 -34.70 11.74
C ALA A 396 -22.07 -33.64 12.43
N SER A 397 -22.39 -33.27 13.66
CA SER A 397 -21.50 -32.48 14.53
C SER A 397 -20.96 -33.37 15.65
N PRO A 398 -19.68 -33.79 15.59
CA PRO A 398 -19.10 -34.66 16.62
C PRO A 398 -18.87 -33.99 18.00
N ARG A 399 -19.01 -32.66 18.11
CA ARG A 399 -18.60 -31.88 19.30
C ARG A 399 -19.64 -30.86 19.80
N GLY A 400 -20.88 -30.89 19.30
CA GLY A 400 -21.94 -29.98 19.74
C GLY A 400 -21.91 -28.57 19.15
N ASP A 401 -20.88 -28.22 18.38
CA ASP A 401 -20.83 -26.97 17.61
C ASP A 401 -21.56 -27.16 16.27
N MET A 402 -22.67 -26.44 16.07
CA MET A 402 -23.43 -26.47 14.81
C MET A 402 -22.72 -25.64 13.71
N VAL A 403 -21.66 -26.21 13.14
CA VAL A 403 -20.93 -25.60 12.03
C VAL A 403 -21.47 -26.14 10.71
N GLY A 404 -22.31 -25.33 10.05
CA GLY A 404 -22.80 -25.63 8.70
C GLY A 404 -21.70 -25.63 7.64
N PRO A 405 -22.06 -25.85 6.36
CA PRO A 405 -21.07 -25.92 5.29
C PRO A 405 -20.36 -24.57 5.13
N ASN A 406 -19.05 -24.60 4.88
CA ASN A 406 -18.28 -23.38 4.66
C ASN A 406 -18.78 -22.62 3.41
N ALA A 407 -18.51 -21.31 3.36
CA ALA A 407 -18.97 -20.45 2.26
C ALA A 407 -18.50 -20.93 0.87
N GLU A 408 -17.33 -21.59 0.81
CA GLU A 408 -16.79 -22.17 -0.41
C GLU A 408 -17.65 -23.34 -0.93
N PHE A 409 -18.07 -24.24 -0.05
CA PHE A 409 -18.93 -25.38 -0.39
C PHE A 409 -20.33 -24.92 -0.83
N THR A 410 -20.88 -23.93 -0.13
CA THR A 410 -22.16 -23.31 -0.49
C THR A 410 -22.10 -22.65 -1.87
N GLU A 411 -20.99 -22.00 -2.22
CA GLU A 411 -20.83 -21.38 -3.55
C GLU A 411 -20.66 -22.41 -4.67
N LEU A 412 -20.04 -23.56 -4.39
CA LEU A 412 -19.98 -24.69 -5.36
C LEU A 412 -21.38 -25.24 -5.65
N LEU A 413 -22.21 -25.43 -4.61
CA LEU A 413 -23.60 -25.87 -4.77
C LEU A 413 -24.45 -24.84 -5.51
N ALA A 414 -24.30 -23.56 -5.16
CA ALA A 414 -24.99 -22.48 -5.85
C ALA A 414 -24.57 -22.41 -7.33
N THR A 415 -23.29 -22.64 -7.64
CA THR A 415 -22.76 -22.69 -9.01
C THR A 415 -23.32 -23.88 -9.78
N LEU A 416 -23.41 -25.06 -9.15
CA LEU A 416 -24.07 -26.22 -9.74
C LEU A 416 -25.53 -25.90 -10.07
N CYS A 417 -26.27 -25.32 -9.12
CA CYS A 417 -27.66 -24.93 -9.32
C CYS A 417 -27.83 -23.94 -10.48
N ARG A 418 -26.98 -22.90 -10.54
CA ARG A 418 -27.03 -21.86 -11.58
C ARG A 418 -26.68 -22.37 -12.97
N ASN A 419 -25.86 -23.42 -13.07
CA ASN A 419 -25.34 -23.88 -14.35
C ASN A 419 -26.00 -25.16 -14.85
N TRP A 420 -26.69 -25.95 -14.00
CA TRP A 420 -27.32 -27.23 -14.40
C TRP A 420 -28.16 -27.15 -15.69
N THR A 421 -27.81 -27.89 -16.73
CA THR A 421 -28.58 -27.92 -17.99
C THR A 421 -29.28 -29.25 -18.23
N GLU A 422 -30.33 -29.24 -19.07
CA GLU A 422 -31.04 -30.47 -19.46
C GLU A 422 -30.10 -31.52 -20.08
N ARG A 423 -29.15 -31.09 -20.91
CA ARG A 423 -28.14 -31.98 -21.52
C ARG A 423 -27.23 -32.66 -20.50
N SER A 424 -27.01 -32.05 -19.34
CA SER A 424 -26.22 -32.63 -18.25
C SER A 424 -26.96 -33.74 -17.55
N ALA A 425 -28.29 -33.64 -17.51
CA ALA A 425 -29.12 -34.69 -16.98
C ALA A 425 -29.16 -35.92 -17.90
N ASP A 426 -29.32 -35.70 -19.20
CA ASP A 426 -29.25 -36.79 -20.18
C ASP A 426 -27.88 -37.49 -20.14
N SER A 427 -26.82 -36.72 -19.95
CA SER A 427 -25.45 -37.24 -19.76
C SER A 427 -25.30 -38.01 -18.44
N ALA A 428 -25.91 -37.52 -17.35
CA ALA A 428 -25.92 -38.19 -16.04
C ALA A 428 -26.67 -39.52 -16.09
N LEU A 429 -27.82 -39.54 -16.77
CA LEU A 429 -28.65 -40.71 -17.03
C LEU A 429 -27.91 -41.74 -17.88
N ALA A 430 -27.22 -41.32 -18.94
CA ALA A 430 -26.41 -42.19 -19.79
C ALA A 430 -25.24 -42.83 -19.01
N LEU A 431 -24.60 -42.07 -18.11
CA LEU A 431 -23.53 -42.53 -17.21
C LEU A 431 -24.03 -43.48 -16.12
N ALA A 432 -25.23 -43.26 -15.59
CA ALA A 432 -25.86 -44.16 -14.63
C ALA A 432 -26.19 -45.52 -15.26
N ARG A 433 -26.75 -45.52 -16.48
CA ARG A 433 -27.07 -46.76 -17.24
C ARG A 433 -25.84 -47.56 -17.65
N THR A 434 -24.68 -46.90 -17.85
CA THR A 434 -23.41 -47.59 -18.17
C THR A 434 -22.71 -48.17 -16.93
N ARG A 435 -23.06 -47.73 -15.72
CA ARG A 435 -22.49 -48.22 -14.45
C ARG A 435 -23.32 -49.30 -13.75
N GLU A 436 -24.40 -49.79 -14.37
CA GLU A 436 -25.16 -50.97 -13.89
C GLU A 436 -24.48 -52.31 -14.18
N GLN A 437 -23.31 -52.34 -14.83
CA GLN A 437 -22.41 -53.51 -14.78
C GLN A 437 -21.46 -53.38 -13.58
N PRO A 438 -21.36 -54.42 -12.73
CA PRO A 438 -20.64 -54.34 -11.47
C PRO A 438 -19.13 -54.24 -11.75
N VAL A 439 -18.58 -53.03 -11.69
CA VAL A 439 -17.14 -52.83 -11.60
C VAL A 439 -16.77 -52.87 -10.12
N HIS A 440 -16.11 -53.94 -9.73
CA HIS A 440 -15.62 -54.18 -8.38
C HIS A 440 -14.37 -53.31 -8.13
N ASP A 441 -14.58 -52.04 -7.76
CA ASP A 441 -13.53 -51.13 -7.26
C ASP A 441 -13.85 -50.78 -5.79
N PRO A 442 -13.05 -51.23 -4.80
CA PRO A 442 -13.34 -51.05 -3.38
C PRO A 442 -13.36 -49.58 -2.91
N ASP A 443 -12.80 -48.64 -3.69
CA ASP A 443 -12.72 -47.21 -3.31
C ASP A 443 -13.87 -46.35 -3.89
N LEU A 444 -14.77 -46.94 -4.67
CA LEU A 444 -15.89 -46.28 -5.34
C LEU A 444 -17.24 -46.87 -4.92
N THR A 445 -17.79 -46.39 -3.81
CA THR A 445 -19.23 -46.54 -3.55
C THR A 445 -20.04 -45.77 -4.60
N PRO A 446 -21.09 -46.38 -5.19
CA PRO A 446 -21.76 -45.84 -6.36
C PRO A 446 -22.56 -44.58 -6.03
N ALA A 447 -22.51 -43.59 -6.93
CA ALA A 447 -23.49 -42.51 -6.97
C ALA A 447 -24.82 -43.11 -7.42
N VAL A 448 -25.71 -43.43 -6.48
CA VAL A 448 -27.02 -43.99 -6.81
C VAL A 448 -27.90 -42.86 -7.36
N VAL A 449 -28.08 -42.84 -8.68
CA VAL A 449 -29.13 -42.04 -9.31
C VAL A 449 -30.45 -42.81 -9.14
N LYS A 450 -31.23 -42.50 -8.11
CA LYS A 450 -32.59 -43.05 -7.97
C LYS A 450 -33.55 -42.30 -8.90
N LEU A 451 -34.05 -42.99 -9.91
CA LEU A 451 -35.25 -42.57 -10.64
C LEU A 451 -36.51 -43.01 -9.87
N PRO A 452 -37.61 -42.24 -9.90
CA PRO A 452 -38.89 -42.76 -9.42
C PRO A 452 -39.29 -43.98 -10.26
N ALA A 453 -39.79 -45.01 -9.59
CA ALA A 453 -40.37 -46.18 -10.25
C ALA A 453 -41.51 -45.73 -11.17
N VAL A 454 -41.49 -46.21 -12.41
CA VAL A 454 -42.68 -46.16 -13.27
C VAL A 454 -43.55 -47.33 -12.83
N ASP A 455 -44.51 -47.05 -11.94
CA ASP A 455 -45.53 -48.04 -11.61
C ASP A 455 -46.56 -48.07 -12.75
N ALA A 456 -46.48 -49.13 -13.55
CA ALA A 456 -47.53 -49.53 -14.47
C ALA A 456 -48.58 -50.36 -13.71
N GLU A 457 -49.78 -49.76 -13.54
CA GLU A 457 -51.13 -50.36 -13.41
C GLU A 457 -51.43 -51.32 -12.23
N PRO A 458 -52.70 -51.73 -11.96
CA PRO A 458 -54.03 -51.25 -12.40
C PRO A 458 -54.94 -50.91 -11.18
N GLY A 459 -55.88 -49.96 -11.31
CA GLY A 459 -56.70 -49.56 -10.17
C GLY A 459 -58.02 -48.91 -10.52
N SER A 460 -59.02 -49.76 -10.71
CA SER A 460 -60.46 -49.49 -10.66
C SER A 460 -60.87 -48.30 -9.79
N THR A 461 -61.44 -47.27 -10.41
CA THR A 461 -62.56 -46.54 -9.82
C THR A 461 -63.80 -46.89 -10.62
N GLY A 462 -64.53 -47.89 -10.12
CA GLY A 462 -65.96 -47.92 -10.37
C GLY A 462 -66.55 -46.76 -9.60
N ASP A 463 -67.05 -45.76 -10.31
CA ASP A 463 -68.17 -44.98 -9.80
C ASP A 463 -69.38 -45.24 -10.69
N ARG A 464 -70.44 -45.65 -10.02
CA ARG A 464 -71.67 -46.16 -10.60
C ARG A 464 -72.49 -45.00 -11.11
N ILE A 465 -72.90 -45.13 -12.37
CA ILE A 465 -74.16 -44.60 -12.85
C ILE A 465 -75.27 -45.23 -12.00
N HIS A 466 -75.97 -44.42 -11.20
CA HIS A 466 -77.37 -44.67 -10.91
C HIS A 466 -78.21 -43.65 -11.70
N ARG A 467 -79.02 -44.23 -12.58
CA ARG A 467 -80.11 -43.60 -13.34
C ARG A 467 -81.21 -43.12 -12.41
N ASP A 468 -81.78 -41.98 -12.79
CA ASP A 468 -83.19 -41.62 -12.87
C ASP A 468 -84.19 -42.40 -11.98
N ALA A 469 -84.86 -41.64 -11.12
CA ALA A 469 -86.27 -41.81 -10.82
C ALA A 469 -86.95 -40.44 -10.91
N ALA A 470 -87.67 -40.25 -12.02
CA ALA A 470 -89.11 -40.38 -11.94
C ALA A 470 -89.46 -41.88 -11.99
#